data_AF-A0A432FI02-F1
#
_entry.id   AF-A0A432FI02-F1
#
_cell.length_a   1.000
_cell.length_b   1.000
_cell.length_c   1.000
_cell.angle_alpha   90.00
_cell.angle_beta   90.00
_cell.angle_gamma   90.00
#
_symmetry.space_group_name_H-M   'P 1'
#
loop_
_entity.id
_entity.type
_entity.pdbx_description
1 polymer ?
#
loop_
_entity_poly.entity_id
_entity_poly.type
_entity_poly.pdbx_seq_one_letter_code
_entity_poly.pdbx_strand_id
1 'polypeptide(L)'
;MSITNKMLNKIDNDITSLKHSLHPESIDYWYKKIIDETIEIVPPWLVNKINVKQDLILPLKFNINISKRAVSYFMQVIDYNLEKMP
;
A
#
# COMPACT_ATOMS: atom_id res chain seq x y z
N MET A 1 36.27 10.34 -8.62
CA MET A 1 35.25 9.41 -8.10
C MET A 1 34.68 8.64 -9.30
N SER A 2 34.95 7.34 -9.42
CA SER A 2 34.55 6.55 -10.60
C SER A 2 33.03 6.44 -10.72
N ILE A 3 32.49 6.44 -11.95
CA ILE A 3 31.06 6.28 -12.27
C ILE A 3 30.46 5.06 -11.54
N THR A 4 31.28 4.02 -11.36
CA THR A 4 30.94 2.79 -10.62
C THR A 4 30.56 3.03 -9.15
N ASN A 5 31.25 3.94 -8.45
CA ASN A 5 30.95 4.24 -7.04
C ASN A 5 29.61 4.99 -6.90
N LYS A 6 29.26 5.84 -7.87
CA LYS A 6 27.98 6.54 -7.87
C LYS A 6 26.81 5.57 -8.10
N MET A 7 26.99 4.57 -8.98
CA MET A 7 25.99 3.52 -9.18
C MET A 7 25.82 2.63 -7.93
N LEU A 8 26.92 2.19 -7.32
CA LEU A 8 26.86 1.36 -6.11
C LEU A 8 26.14 2.08 -4.96
N ASN A 9 26.45 3.35 -4.71
CA ASN A 9 25.78 4.13 -3.68
C ASN A 9 24.28 4.33 -3.97
N LYS A 10 23.89 4.46 -5.24
CA LYS A 10 22.47 4.55 -5.61
C LYS A 10 21.74 3.24 -5.30
N ILE A 11 22.34 2.10 -5.67
CA ILE A 11 21.76 0.77 -5.39
C ILE A 11 21.62 0.55 -3.88
N ASP A 12 22.62 0.92 -3.09
CA ASP A 12 22.58 0.77 -1.63
C ASP A 12 21.47 1.63 -0.99
N ASN A 13 21.28 2.86 -1.48
CA ASN A 13 20.17 3.73 -1.08
C ASN A 13 18.80 3.16 -1.48
N ASP A 14 18.69 2.61 -2.69
CA ASP A 14 17.44 1.99 -3.16
C ASP A 14 17.08 0.76 -2.31
N ILE A 15 18.06 -0.08 -1.97
CA ILE A 15 17.89 -1.26 -1.11
C ILE A 15 17.46 -0.85 0.30
N THR A 16 18.08 0.18 0.87
CA THR A 16 17.74 0.66 2.22
C THR A 16 16.35 1.28 2.27
N SER A 17 15.93 2.02 1.24
CA SER A 17 14.55 2.53 1.10
C SER A 17 13.53 1.39 1.04
N LEU A 18 13.75 0.40 0.16
CA LEU A 18 12.87 -0.76 0.01
C LEU A 18 12.76 -1.57 1.29
N LYS A 19 13.87 -1.76 2.01
CA LYS A 19 13.86 -2.44 3.31
C LYS A 19 12.97 -1.71 4.31
N HIS A 20 12.97 -0.38 4.27
CA HIS A 20 12.17 0.42 5.19
C HIS A 20 10.68 0.43 4.83
N SER A 21 10.34 0.44 3.54
CA SER A 21 8.95 0.36 3.08
C SER A 21 8.33 -1.03 3.26
N LEU A 22 9.15 -2.09 3.32
CA LEU A 22 8.72 -3.45 3.63
C LEU A 22 8.48 -3.72 5.13
N HIS A 23 8.73 -2.73 6.01
CA HIS A 23 8.37 -2.88 7.42
C HIS A 23 6.84 -3.08 7.57
N PRO A 24 6.39 -4.04 8.39
CA PRO A 24 4.99 -4.27 8.71
C PRO A 24 4.19 -3.01 9.02
N GLU A 25 4.79 -2.08 9.76
CA GLU A 25 4.17 -0.83 10.19
C GLU A 25 3.94 0.13 9.01
N SER A 26 4.90 0.21 8.09
CA SER A 26 4.79 0.99 6.85
C SER A 26 3.67 0.46 5.97
N ILE A 27 3.59 -0.87 5.82
CA ILE A 27 2.57 -1.52 4.99
C ILE A 27 1.19 -1.38 5.63
N ASP A 28 1.05 -1.59 6.93
CA ASP A 28 -0.21 -1.39 7.66
C ASP A 28 -0.72 0.05 7.53
N TYR A 29 0.17 1.04 7.65
CA TYR A 29 -0.18 2.45 7.45
C TYR A 29 -0.76 2.70 6.04
N TRP A 30 -0.04 2.29 5.00
CA TRP A 30 -0.49 2.49 3.63
C TRP A 30 -1.79 1.75 3.33
N TYR A 31 -1.94 0.57 3.91
CA TYR A 31 -3.13 -0.23 3.77
C TYR A 31 -4.35 0.48 4.40
N LYS A 32 -4.23 0.95 5.64
CA LYS A 32 -5.28 1.74 6.32
C LYS A 32 -5.64 2.99 5.52
N LYS A 33 -4.63 3.73 5.07
CA LYS A 33 -4.83 4.94 4.27
C LYS A 33 -5.62 4.66 2.99
N ILE A 34 -5.27 3.62 2.23
CA ILE A 34 -6.01 3.25 1.02
C ILE A 34 -7.47 2.91 1.36
N ILE A 35 -7.73 2.20 2.46
CA ILE A 35 -9.09 1.83 2.86
C ILE A 35 -9.91 3.04 3.28
N ASP A 36 -9.34 3.95 4.08
CA ASP A 36 -10.01 5.16 4.53
C ASP A 36 -10.37 6.04 3.32
N GLU A 37 -9.43 6.28 2.42
CA GLU A 37 -9.66 7.04 1.18
C GLU A 37 -10.67 6.34 0.24
N THR A 38 -10.67 5.00 0.19
CA THR A 38 -11.67 4.25 -0.59
C THR A 38 -13.07 4.44 0.00
N ILE A 39 -13.21 4.42 1.32
CA ILE A 39 -14.50 4.62 2.01
C ILE A 39 -15.03 6.03 1.78
N GLU A 40 -14.16 7.03 1.70
CA GLU A 40 -14.55 8.43 1.43
C GLU A 40 -15.18 8.61 0.04
N ILE A 41 -14.70 7.90 -0.98
CA ILE A 41 -15.16 8.09 -2.36
C ILE A 41 -16.26 7.12 -2.79
N VAL A 42 -16.44 6.01 -2.06
CA VAL A 42 -17.41 4.98 -2.43
C VAL A 42 -18.82 5.42 -2.06
N PRO A 43 -19.85 5.04 -2.85
CA PRO A 43 -21.23 5.33 -2.46
C PRO A 43 -21.61 4.74 -1.08
N PRO A 44 -22.46 5.42 -0.28
CA PRO A 44 -22.74 5.04 1.11
C PRO A 44 -23.22 3.59 1.30
N TRP A 45 -23.93 3.02 0.33
CA TRP A 45 -24.44 1.65 0.39
C TRP A 45 -23.38 0.56 0.09
N LEU A 46 -22.15 0.95 -0.27
CA LEU A 46 -21.03 0.07 -0.54
C LEU A 46 -19.96 0.10 0.56
N VAL A 47 -19.98 1.09 1.45
CA VAL A 47 -19.00 1.25 2.54
C VAL A 47 -18.89 -0.03 3.38
N ASN A 48 -20.03 -0.57 3.80
CA ASN A 48 -20.17 -1.82 4.54
C ASN A 48 -19.92 -3.09 3.71
N LYS A 49 -19.50 -2.96 2.44
CA LYS A 49 -19.08 -4.05 1.55
C LYS A 49 -17.58 -4.02 1.25
N ILE A 50 -16.82 -3.21 1.98
CA ILE A 50 -15.37 -3.18 1.97
C ILE A 50 -14.91 -3.62 3.35
N ASN A 51 -14.23 -4.76 3.43
CA ASN A 51 -13.71 -5.30 4.67
C ASN A 51 -12.29 -5.81 4.44
N VAL A 52 -11.35 -5.32 5.25
CA VAL A 52 -9.99 -5.81 5.23
C VAL A 52 -9.54 -6.18 6.62
N LYS A 53 -8.92 -7.35 6.73
CA LYS A 53 -8.31 -7.86 7.94
C LYS A 53 -6.86 -8.23 7.68
N GLN A 54 -5.95 -7.63 8.43
CA GLN A 54 -4.56 -8.08 8.51
C GLN A 54 -4.50 -9.37 9.32
N ASP A 55 -3.65 -10.30 8.90
CA ASP A 55 -3.38 -11.54 9.64
C ASP A 55 -2.51 -11.21 10.87
N LEU A 56 -2.92 -11.69 12.05
CA LEU A 56 -2.25 -11.39 13.32
C LEU A 56 -0.87 -12.06 13.44
N ILE A 57 -0.64 -13.15 12.71
CA ILE A 57 0.61 -13.93 12.74
C ILE A 57 1.50 -13.51 11.57
N LEU A 58 0.90 -13.24 10.41
CA LEU A 58 1.60 -12.84 9.20
C LEU A 58 1.28 -11.37 8.90
N PRO A 59 2.04 -10.40 9.45
CA PRO A 59 1.69 -8.99 9.34
C PRO A 59 1.72 -8.46 7.90
N LEU A 60 2.33 -9.18 6.97
CA LEU A 60 2.35 -8.83 5.54
C LEU A 60 1.19 -9.46 4.75
N LYS A 61 0.29 -10.19 5.41
CA LYS A 61 -0.85 -10.87 4.79
C LYS A 61 -2.14 -10.12 5.11
N PHE A 62 -2.80 -9.64 4.07
CA PHE A 62 -4.06 -8.92 4.15
C PHE A 62 -5.16 -9.69 3.44
N ASN A 63 -6.28 -9.90 4.11
CA ASN A 63 -7.47 -10.50 3.52
C ASN A 63 -8.43 -9.41 3.10
N ILE A 64 -8.61 -9.25 1.79
CA ILE A 64 -9.48 -8.25 1.18
C ILE A 64 -10.80 -8.91 0.81
N ASN A 65 -11.88 -8.49 1.44
CA ASN A 65 -13.23 -8.87 1.06
C ASN A 65 -13.99 -7.63 0.61
N ILE A 66 -14.09 -7.47 -0.70
CA ILE A 66 -14.69 -6.30 -1.34
C ILE A 66 -15.77 -6.74 -2.33
N SER A 67 -16.91 -6.05 -2.31
CA SER A 67 -17.93 -6.20 -3.36
C SER A 67 -17.32 -5.88 -4.72
N LYS A 68 -17.62 -6.69 -5.75
CA LYS A 68 -17.17 -6.45 -7.13
C LYS A 68 -17.45 -5.01 -7.62
N ARG A 69 -18.53 -4.39 -7.15
CA ARG A 69 -18.93 -3.00 -7.46
C ARG A 69 -18.02 -1.93 -6.84
N ALA A 70 -17.34 -2.25 -5.74
CA ALA A 70 -16.45 -1.34 -5.03
C ALA A 70 -14.98 -1.49 -5.50
N VAL A 71 -14.64 -2.55 -6.24
CA VAL A 71 -13.28 -2.83 -6.72
C VAL A 71 -12.71 -1.67 -7.55
N SER A 72 -13.50 -1.06 -8.43
CA SER A 72 -13.02 0.05 -9.27
C SER A 72 -12.60 1.27 -8.45
N TYR A 73 -13.32 1.58 -7.37
CA TYR A 73 -12.99 2.68 -6.46
C TYR A 73 -11.69 2.38 -5.72
N PHE A 74 -11.55 1.16 -5.21
CA PHE A 74 -10.34 0.71 -4.53
C PHE A 74 -9.11 0.78 -5.45
N MET A 75 -9.23 0.35 -6.71
CA MET A 75 -8.13 0.43 -7.67
C MET A 75 -7.71 1.88 -7.96
N GLN A 76 -8.66 2.81 -8.07
CA GLN A 76 -8.33 4.23 -8.28
C GLN A 76 -7.51 4.80 -7.13
N VAL A 77 -7.85 4.45 -5.88
CA VAL A 77 -7.11 4.90 -4.69
C VAL A 77 -5.73 4.24 -4.61
N ILE A 78 -5.62 2.96 -4.99
CA ILE A 78 -4.31 2.29 -5.11
C ILE A 78 -3.45 3.03 -6.12
N ASP A 79 -3.93 3.23 -7.35
CA ASP A 79 -3.15 3.87 -8.42
C ASP A 79 -2.69 5.27 -8.01
N TYR A 80 -3.56 6.03 -7.33
CA TYR A 80 -3.25 7.35 -6.80
C TYR A 80 -2.18 7.36 -5.71
N ASN A 81 -2.14 6.34 -4.86
CA ASN A 81 -1.19 6.26 -3.75
C ASN A 81 0.09 5.52 -4.11
N LEU A 82 0.10 4.65 -5.12
CA LEU A 82 1.29 3.91 -5.57
C LEU A 82 2.45 4.84 -5.90
N GLU A 83 2.19 5.98 -6.55
CA GLU A 83 3.22 6.98 -6.87
C GLU A 83 3.81 7.67 -5.62
N LYS A 84 3.13 7.58 -4.48
CA LYS A 84 3.49 8.23 -3.21
C LYS A 84 4.10 7.29 -2.20
N MET A 85 4.09 5.97 -2.47
CA MET A 85 4.70 4.98 -1.60
C MET A 85 6.24 5.04 -1.75
N PRO A 86 6.99 5.05 -0.64
CA PRO A 86 8.45 5.11 -0.63
C PRO A 86 9.15 3.76 -0.93
#